data_AF-A0A1Z5SLE4-F1
#
_entry.id   AF-A0A1Z5SLE4-F1
#
_cell.length_a   1.000
_cell.length_b   1.000
_cell.length_c   1.000
_cell.angle_alpha   90.00
_cell.angle_beta   90.00
_cell.angle_gamma   90.00
#
_symmetry.space_group_name_H-M   'P 1'
#
loop_
_entity.id
_entity.type
_entity.pdbx_description
1 polymer ?
#
loop_
_entity_poly.entity_id
_entity_poly.type
_entity_poly.pdbx_seq_one_letter_code
_entity_poly.pdbx_strand_id
1 'polypeptide(L)'
;HRRELLEEDREAHRARIREDRRQDRKAQKERLEELVPRAEPGTRERQLEKKRERASANRAFRDAKDGGEGGGGMEDIGDRELMGGGDGEGGEDGYKAQIRARERQKNQREIRKEEVLRARAAEREGRVAEHRRKEERTTEMLRELAKQRFGS
;
A
#
# COMPACT_ATOMS: atom_id res chain seq x y z
N HIS A 1 -38.95 -19.62 -10.64
CA HIS A 1 -38.96 -20.70 -9.63
C HIS A 1 -37.86 -21.76 -9.79
N ARG A 2 -37.88 -22.68 -10.78
CA ARG A 2 -36.85 -23.77 -10.86
C ARG A 2 -35.43 -23.25 -11.11
N ARG A 3 -35.27 -22.19 -11.91
CA ARG A 3 -33.96 -21.56 -12.17
C ARG A 3 -33.42 -20.82 -10.95
N GLU A 4 -34.28 -20.09 -10.26
CA GLU A 4 -33.95 -19.37 -9.01
C GLU A 4 -33.46 -20.33 -7.92
N LEU A 5 -34.14 -21.48 -7.73
CA LEU A 5 -33.71 -22.51 -6.78
C LEU A 5 -32.32 -23.08 -7.11
N LEU A 6 -32.02 -23.29 -8.40
CA LEU A 6 -30.71 -23.79 -8.83
C LEU A 6 -29.60 -22.74 -8.66
N GLU A 7 -29.94 -21.45 -8.78
CA GLU A 7 -29.00 -20.36 -8.50
C GLU A 7 -28.74 -20.22 -7.00
N GLU A 8 -29.79 -20.29 -6.18
CA GLU A 8 -29.71 -20.29 -4.72
C GLU A 8 -28.85 -21.46 -4.20
N ASP A 9 -29.04 -22.67 -4.72
CA ASP A 9 -28.22 -23.84 -4.37
C ASP A 9 -26.73 -23.64 -4.71
N ARG A 10 -26.44 -23.03 -5.87
CA ARG A 10 -25.06 -22.73 -6.29
C ARG A 10 -24.43 -21.68 -5.40
N GLU A 11 -25.18 -20.66 -5.01
CA GLU A 11 -24.71 -19.61 -4.10
C GLU A 11 -24.49 -20.15 -2.69
N ALA A 12 -25.41 -20.96 -2.18
CA ALA A 12 -25.29 -21.65 -0.90
C ALA A 12 -24.06 -22.58 -0.89
N HIS A 13 -23.82 -23.34 -1.96
CA HIS A 13 -22.64 -24.18 -2.09
C HIS A 13 -21.34 -23.35 -2.09
N ARG A 14 -21.30 -22.24 -2.83
CA ARG A 14 -20.15 -21.31 -2.82
C ARG A 14 -19.95 -20.65 -1.45
N ALA A 15 -21.03 -20.37 -0.73
CA ALA A 15 -20.97 -19.81 0.61
C ALA A 15 -20.36 -20.82 1.61
N ARG A 16 -20.80 -22.09 1.55
CA ARG A 16 -20.25 -23.19 2.36
C ARG A 16 -18.74 -23.35 2.14
N ILE A 17 -18.28 -23.45 0.89
CA ILE A 17 -16.84 -23.55 0.59
C ILE A 17 -16.06 -22.35 1.15
N ARG A 18 -16.62 -21.13 1.08
CA ARG A 18 -15.97 -19.94 1.63
C ARG A 18 -15.89 -19.98 3.15
N GLU A 19 -16.94 -20.49 3.79
CA GLU A 19 -17.00 -20.67 5.23
C GLU A 19 -15.99 -21.73 5.71
N ASP A 20 -15.95 -22.89 5.07
CA ASP A 20 -14.99 -23.96 5.38
C ASP A 20 -13.55 -23.45 5.29
N ARG A 21 -13.20 -22.77 4.18
CA ARG A 21 -11.87 -22.14 4.01
C ARG A 21 -11.58 -21.06 5.05
N ARG A 22 -12.61 -20.40 5.60
CA ARG A 22 -12.43 -19.40 6.66
C ARG A 22 -12.17 -20.08 8.00
N GLN A 23 -12.91 -21.15 8.30
CA GLN A 23 -12.73 -21.96 9.51
C GLN A 23 -11.34 -22.62 9.51
N ASP A 24 -10.92 -23.21 8.39
CA ASP A 24 -9.58 -23.82 8.25
C ASP A 24 -8.47 -22.81 8.49
N ARG A 25 -8.54 -21.63 7.86
CA ARG A 25 -7.55 -20.56 8.05
C ARG A 25 -7.53 -20.05 9.49
N LYS A 26 -8.69 -20.00 10.15
CA LYS A 26 -8.78 -19.62 11.57
C LYS A 26 -8.08 -20.67 12.44
N ALA A 27 -8.39 -21.95 12.27
CA ALA A 27 -7.79 -23.04 13.03
C ALA A 27 -6.26 -23.13 12.80
N GLN A 28 -5.80 -22.98 11.56
CA GLN A 28 -4.36 -22.92 11.25
C GLN A 28 -3.69 -21.75 11.95
N LYS A 29 -4.32 -20.58 11.95
CA LYS A 29 -3.79 -19.39 12.61
C LYS A 29 -3.69 -19.58 14.13
N GLU A 30 -4.73 -20.12 14.77
CA GLU A 30 -4.73 -20.40 16.22
C GLU A 30 -3.63 -21.38 16.61
N ARG A 31 -3.46 -22.47 15.84
CA ARG A 31 -2.35 -23.43 16.05
C ARG A 31 -0.97 -22.78 15.89
N LEU A 32 -0.82 -21.86 14.93
CA LEU A 32 0.44 -21.15 14.73
C LEU A 32 0.71 -20.14 15.86
N GLU A 33 -0.32 -19.51 16.41
CA GLU A 33 -0.19 -18.60 17.55
C GLU A 33 0.19 -19.35 18.85
N GLU A 34 -0.27 -20.59 19.01
CA GLU A 34 0.16 -21.46 20.13
C GLU A 34 1.62 -21.93 19.97
N LEU A 35 2.02 -22.34 18.75
CA LEU A 35 3.37 -22.85 18.49
C LEU A 35 4.43 -21.75 18.44
N VAL A 36 4.11 -20.59 17.87
CA VAL A 36 5.01 -19.44 17.74
C VAL A 36 4.25 -18.18 18.13
N PRO A 37 4.27 -17.82 19.42
CA PRO A 37 3.66 -16.59 19.90
C PRO A 37 4.24 -15.38 19.17
N ARG A 38 3.35 -14.56 18.60
CA ARG A 38 3.73 -13.31 17.93
C ARG A 38 3.98 -12.22 18.96
N ALA A 39 4.82 -11.26 18.61
CA ALA A 39 5.05 -10.11 19.48
C ALA A 39 3.76 -9.28 19.66
N GLU A 40 3.58 -8.73 20.87
CA GLU A 40 2.43 -7.92 21.25
C GLU A 40 2.20 -6.75 20.28
N PRO A 41 0.93 -6.45 19.89
CA PRO A 41 0.63 -5.35 18.99
C PRO A 41 1.06 -4.00 19.59
N GLY A 42 1.65 -3.14 18.76
CA GLY A 42 2.13 -1.82 19.18
C GLY A 42 3.57 -1.79 19.69
N THR A 43 4.19 -2.95 19.95
CA THR A 43 5.61 -3.03 20.33
C THR A 43 6.55 -2.83 19.13
N ARG A 44 7.79 -2.41 19.42
CA ARG A 44 8.86 -2.30 18.40
C ARG A 44 9.19 -3.66 17.79
N GLU A 45 9.12 -4.73 18.57
CA GLU A 45 9.37 -6.10 18.12
C GLU A 45 8.37 -6.52 17.07
N ARG A 46 7.08 -6.24 17.29
CA ARG A 46 6.03 -6.52 16.29
C ARG A 46 6.21 -5.69 15.01
N GLN A 47 6.70 -4.46 15.12
CA GLN A 47 7.02 -3.64 13.95
C GLN A 47 8.18 -4.22 13.14
N LEU A 48 9.22 -4.73 13.81
CA LEU A 48 10.38 -5.36 13.17
C LEU A 48 10.01 -6.71 12.53
N GLU A 49 9.22 -7.53 13.22
CA GLU A 49 8.68 -8.78 12.69
C GLU A 49 7.87 -8.53 11.41
N LYS A 50 6.90 -7.60 11.46
CA LYS A 50 6.10 -7.21 10.30
C LYS A 50 6.94 -6.66 9.15
N LYS A 51 8.03 -5.93 9.44
CA LYS A 51 8.95 -5.44 8.42
C LYS A 51 9.70 -6.61 7.75
N ARG A 52 10.12 -7.61 8.52
CA ARG A 52 10.76 -8.83 8.01
C ARG A 52 9.80 -9.65 7.15
N GLU A 53 8.56 -9.87 7.62
CA GLU A 53 7.50 -10.57 6.86
C GLU A 53 7.22 -9.90 5.50
N ARG A 54 7.13 -8.56 5.48
CA ARG A 54 6.94 -7.81 4.22
C ARG A 54 8.15 -7.93 3.30
N ALA A 55 9.35 -7.85 3.86
CA ALA A 55 10.58 -7.97 3.09
C ALA A 55 10.75 -9.39 2.51
N SER A 56 10.39 -10.44 3.25
CA SER A 56 10.39 -11.81 2.73
C SER A 56 9.34 -12.02 1.66
N ALA A 57 8.10 -11.53 1.84
CA ALA A 57 7.06 -11.62 0.82
C ALA A 57 7.46 -10.91 -0.49
N ASN A 58 8.05 -9.72 -0.39
CA ASN A 58 8.54 -9.00 -1.56
C ASN A 58 9.73 -9.69 -2.25
N ARG A 59 10.58 -10.38 -1.49
CA ARG A 59 11.66 -11.20 -2.06
C ARG A 59 11.09 -12.42 -2.75
N ALA A 60 10.23 -13.20 -2.07
CA ALA A 60 9.56 -14.35 -2.66
C ALA A 60 8.80 -14.00 -3.94
N PHE A 61 8.16 -12.84 -4.02
CA PHE A 61 7.52 -12.37 -5.25
C PHE A 61 8.52 -12.08 -6.38
N ARG A 62 9.68 -11.50 -6.06
CA ARG A 62 10.75 -11.28 -7.05
C ARG A 62 11.39 -12.60 -7.47
N ASP A 63 11.70 -13.46 -6.51
CA ASP A 63 12.31 -14.76 -6.75
C ASP A 63 11.37 -15.66 -7.57
N ALA A 64 10.05 -15.61 -7.33
CA ALA A 64 9.06 -16.30 -8.16
C ALA A 64 8.96 -15.74 -9.58
N LYS A 65 9.30 -14.45 -9.77
CA LYS A 65 9.39 -13.82 -11.09
C LYS A 65 10.68 -14.20 -11.82
N ASP A 66 11.79 -14.33 -11.08
CA ASP A 66 13.13 -14.50 -11.64
C ASP A 66 13.60 -15.97 -11.67
N GLY A 67 12.99 -16.87 -10.89
CA GLY A 67 13.47 -18.24 -10.62
C GLY A 67 12.64 -19.39 -11.21
N GLY A 68 11.67 -19.12 -12.08
CA GLY A 68 11.10 -20.15 -12.94
C GLY A 68 12.13 -20.58 -13.98
N GLU A 69 12.24 -21.89 -14.25
CA GLU A 69 13.15 -22.53 -15.21
C GLU A 69 12.82 -22.12 -16.66
N GLY A 70 13.08 -20.84 -16.95
CA GLY A 70 12.65 -20.08 -18.11
C GLY A 70 12.77 -18.60 -17.75
N GLY A 71 13.92 -17.99 -18.04
CA GLY A 71 14.21 -16.56 -17.86
C GLY A 71 13.39 -15.64 -18.80
N GLY A 72 12.08 -15.87 -18.86
CA GLY A 72 11.10 -15.30 -19.77
C GLY A 72 9.84 -16.18 -19.67
N GLY A 73 8.82 -15.73 -18.93
CA GLY A 73 7.69 -16.61 -18.59
C GLY A 73 6.46 -15.95 -17.96
N MET A 74 6.33 -14.62 -17.99
CA MET A 74 5.17 -14.14 -18.71
C MET A 74 5.64 -14.35 -20.15
N GLU A 75 4.98 -15.18 -20.95
CA GLU A 75 5.09 -14.98 -22.40
C GLU A 75 5.04 -13.47 -22.62
N ASP A 76 5.94 -12.91 -23.43
CA ASP A 76 5.68 -11.62 -24.06
C ASP A 76 4.45 -11.85 -24.95
N ILE A 77 3.30 -12.03 -24.31
CA ILE A 77 1.98 -11.92 -24.91
C ILE A 77 2.04 -10.50 -25.40
N GLY A 78 2.24 -10.37 -26.73
CA GLY A 78 2.33 -9.07 -27.35
C GLY A 78 1.17 -8.23 -26.85
N ASP A 79 1.40 -6.95 -26.59
CA ASP A 79 0.41 -6.06 -25.97
C ASP A 79 -0.96 -6.15 -26.69
N ARG A 80 -0.96 -6.55 -27.97
CA ARG A 80 -2.13 -6.88 -28.79
C ARG A 80 -2.94 -8.09 -28.33
N GLU A 81 -2.31 -9.20 -27.97
CA GLU A 81 -2.98 -10.45 -27.57
C GLU A 81 -3.41 -10.40 -26.10
N LEU A 82 -2.63 -9.70 -25.26
CA LEU A 82 -2.97 -9.44 -23.86
C LEU A 82 -4.17 -8.48 -23.72
N MET A 83 -4.36 -7.63 -24.72
CA MET A 83 -5.40 -6.60 -24.74
C MET A 83 -6.57 -6.95 -25.68
N GLY A 84 -6.75 -8.23 -26.02
CA GLY A 84 -7.95 -8.70 -26.72
C GLY A 84 -7.98 -8.34 -28.20
N GLY A 85 -6.88 -8.53 -28.92
CA GLY A 85 -6.74 -8.32 -30.37
C GLY A 85 -7.48 -9.34 -31.24
N GLY A 86 -8.75 -9.61 -30.96
CA GLY A 86 -9.70 -10.24 -31.88
C GLY A 86 -10.82 -9.25 -32.22
N ASP A 87 -11.43 -9.41 -33.40
CA ASP A 87 -12.46 -8.54 -34.00
C ASP A 87 -13.82 -8.54 -33.23
N GLY A 88 -13.79 -8.34 -31.90
CA GLY A 88 -14.94 -8.18 -31.03
C GLY A 88 -14.87 -6.90 -30.19
N GLU A 89 -15.85 -6.66 -29.33
CA GLU A 89 -16.03 -5.48 -28.44
C GLU A 89 -14.81 -5.07 -27.58
N GLY A 90 -13.72 -5.85 -27.59
CA GLY A 90 -12.42 -5.55 -26.98
C GLY A 90 -11.33 -5.02 -27.94
N GLY A 91 -11.66 -4.70 -29.20
CA GLY A 91 -10.69 -4.25 -30.21
C GLY A 91 -10.00 -2.90 -29.92
N GLU A 92 -9.13 -2.46 -30.85
CA GLU A 92 -8.19 -1.31 -30.71
C GLU A 92 -8.81 -0.02 -30.12
N ASP A 93 -10.10 0.24 -30.33
CA ASP A 93 -10.80 1.40 -29.79
C ASP A 93 -11.10 1.30 -28.29
N GLY A 94 -11.45 0.10 -27.80
CA GLY A 94 -11.58 -0.20 -26.38
C GLY A 94 -10.23 -0.13 -25.66
N TYR A 95 -9.17 -0.59 -26.32
CA TYR A 95 -7.79 -0.49 -25.82
C TYR A 95 -7.34 0.97 -25.67
N LYS A 96 -7.51 1.79 -26.70
CA LYS A 96 -7.20 3.24 -26.66
C LYS A 96 -8.01 3.97 -25.60
N ALA A 97 -9.24 3.55 -25.32
CA ALA A 97 -10.05 4.11 -24.24
C ALA A 97 -9.51 3.73 -22.85
N GLN A 98 -9.06 2.48 -22.66
CA GLN A 98 -8.45 2.02 -21.41
C GLN A 98 -7.10 2.70 -21.13
N ILE A 99 -6.24 2.86 -22.13
CA ILE A 99 -4.98 3.60 -21.99
C ILE A 99 -5.25 5.05 -21.58
N ARG A 100 -6.17 5.74 -22.26
CA ARG A 100 -6.58 7.12 -21.90
C ARG A 100 -7.17 7.20 -20.49
N ALA A 101 -7.97 6.21 -20.06
CA ALA A 101 -8.49 6.14 -18.70
C ALA A 101 -7.38 5.93 -17.66
N ARG A 102 -6.39 5.08 -17.96
CA ARG A 102 -5.23 4.82 -17.10
C ARG A 102 -4.31 6.02 -17.00
N GLU A 103 -4.09 6.76 -18.08
CA GLU A 103 -3.36 8.03 -18.10
C GLU A 103 -4.09 9.10 -17.28
N ARG A 104 -5.41 9.23 -17.44
CA ARG A 104 -6.23 10.12 -16.60
C ARG A 104 -6.14 9.77 -15.11
N GLN A 105 -6.16 8.48 -14.76
CA GLN A 105 -5.98 8.03 -13.38
C GLN A 105 -4.58 8.31 -12.84
N LYS A 106 -3.53 8.16 -13.66
CA LYS A 106 -2.16 8.54 -13.28
C LYS A 106 -2.06 10.04 -13.00
N ASN A 107 -2.65 10.89 -13.84
CA ASN A 107 -2.69 12.34 -13.62
C ASN A 107 -3.41 12.71 -12.31
N GLN A 108 -4.57 12.11 -12.01
CA GLN A 108 -5.27 12.36 -10.73
C GLN A 108 -4.48 11.89 -9.51
N ARG A 109 -3.75 10.78 -9.64
CA ARG A 109 -2.88 10.27 -8.57
C ARG A 109 -1.69 11.19 -8.32
N GLU A 110 -1.13 11.76 -9.38
CA GLU A 110 -0.05 12.75 -9.29
C GLU A 110 -0.55 14.03 -8.64
N ILE A 111 -1.72 14.55 -9.04
CA ILE A 111 -2.37 15.70 -8.39
C ILE A 111 -2.59 15.44 -6.88
N ARG A 112 -3.18 14.30 -6.50
CA ARG A 112 -3.35 13.94 -5.09
C ARG A 112 -2.03 13.82 -4.34
N LYS A 113 -0.98 13.30 -5.00
CA LYS A 113 0.35 13.17 -4.41
C LYS A 113 0.99 14.55 -4.20
N GLU A 114 0.86 15.46 -5.16
CA GLU A 114 1.34 16.83 -5.05
C GLU A 114 0.61 17.61 -3.96
N GLU A 115 -0.70 17.46 -3.84
CA GLU A 115 -1.50 18.06 -2.76
C GLU A 115 -1.05 17.57 -1.38
N VAL A 116 -0.85 16.26 -1.22
CA VAL A 116 -0.37 15.66 0.04
C VAL A 116 1.06 16.12 0.37
N LEU A 117 1.94 16.19 -0.62
CA LEU A 117 3.31 16.67 -0.43
C LEU A 117 3.35 18.16 -0.09
N ARG A 118 2.48 18.98 -0.71
CA ARG A 118 2.32 20.40 -0.41
C ARG A 118 1.80 20.61 1.01
N ALA A 119 0.78 19.86 1.42
CA ALA A 119 0.26 19.91 2.80
C ALA A 119 1.34 19.53 3.83
N ARG A 120 2.11 18.47 3.55
CA ARG A 120 3.21 18.02 4.42
C ARG A 120 4.36 19.03 4.48
N ALA A 121 4.65 19.74 3.39
CA ALA A 121 5.64 20.79 3.36
C ALA A 121 5.21 22.00 4.22
N ALA A 122 3.95 22.43 4.11
CA ALA A 122 3.40 23.51 4.93
C ALA A 122 3.40 23.16 6.43
N GLU A 123 3.07 21.92 6.79
CA GLU A 123 3.13 21.46 8.18
C GLU A 123 4.58 21.49 8.72
N ARG A 124 5.55 21.07 7.90
CA ARG A 124 6.97 21.11 8.27
C ARG A 124 7.46 22.55 8.43
N GLU A 125 7.07 23.44 7.52
CA GLU A 125 7.42 24.86 7.59
C GLU A 125 6.84 25.52 8.86
N GLY A 126 5.58 25.23 9.21
CA GLY A 126 4.97 25.70 10.45
C GLY A 126 5.73 25.23 11.70
N ARG A 127 6.14 23.96 11.75
CA ARG A 127 6.96 23.43 12.86
C ARG A 127 8.32 24.13 12.96
N VAL A 128 8.99 24.35 11.83
CA VAL A 128 10.29 25.04 11.80
C VAL A 128 10.15 26.52 12.21
N ALA A 129 9.08 27.20 11.77
CA ALA A 129 8.81 28.57 12.14
C ALA A 129 8.56 28.72 13.65
N GLU A 130 7.80 27.80 14.27
CA GLU A 130 7.60 27.81 15.72
C GLU A 130 8.90 27.55 16.50
N HIS A 131 9.78 26.69 16.00
CA HIS A 131 11.11 26.51 16.59
C HIS A 131 11.98 27.77 16.46
N ARG A 132 12.00 28.41 15.29
CA ARG A 132 12.72 29.68 15.08
C ARG A 132 12.22 30.79 15.99
N ARG A 133 10.90 30.94 16.15
CA ARG A 133 10.30 31.92 17.07
C ARG A 133 10.71 31.68 18.52
N LYS A 134 10.82 30.41 18.95
CA LYS A 134 11.31 30.07 20.28
C LYS A 134 12.79 30.44 20.43
N GLU A 135 13.61 30.13 19.44
CA GLU A 135 15.03 30.48 19.42
C GLU A 135 15.25 32.00 19.45
N GLU A 136 14.50 32.76 18.65
CA GLU A 136 14.50 34.24 18.66
C GLU A 136 14.16 34.79 20.04
N ARG A 137 13.08 34.31 20.68
CA ARG A 137 12.74 34.73 22.06
C ARG A 137 13.82 34.39 23.07
N THR A 138 14.40 33.19 22.98
CA THR A 138 15.48 32.81 23.91
C THR A 138 16.75 33.62 23.70
N THR A 139 17.10 33.92 22.44
CA THR A 139 18.29 34.74 22.13
C THR A 139 18.09 36.20 22.53
N GLU A 140 16.88 36.74 22.40
CA GLU A 140 16.51 38.07 22.88
C GLU A 140 16.64 38.16 24.41
N MET A 141 16.05 37.22 25.16
CA MET A 141 16.18 37.13 26.61
C MET A 141 17.66 37.01 27.05
N LEU A 142 18.46 36.19 26.37
CA LEU A 142 19.89 36.05 26.66
C LEU A 142 20.67 37.34 26.34
N ARG A 143 20.32 38.05 25.27
CA ARG A 143 20.91 39.37 24.94
C ARG A 143 20.58 40.41 26.00
N GLU A 144 19.36 40.44 26.52
CA GLU A 144 18.96 41.35 27.60
C GLU A 144 19.71 41.06 28.90
N LEU A 145 19.83 39.78 29.28
CA LEU A 145 20.63 39.35 30.44
C LEU A 145 22.11 39.72 30.29
N ALA A 146 22.67 39.57 29.09
CA ALA A 146 24.04 39.96 28.80
C ALA A 146 24.24 41.48 28.92
N LYS A 147 23.31 42.29 28.39
CA LYS A 147 23.31 43.76 28.53
C LYS A 147 23.24 44.20 30.00
N GLN A 148 22.39 43.55 30.80
CA GLN A 148 22.26 43.85 32.24
C GLN A 148 23.52 43.49 33.04
N ARG A 149 24.19 42.39 32.70
CA ARG A 149 25.39 41.94 33.43
C ARG A 149 26.70 42.58 32.98
N PHE A 150 26.85 42.84 31.68
CA PHE A 150 28.13 43.19 31.09
C PHE A 150 28.15 44.56 30.39
N GLY A 151 27.06 45.33 30.45
CA GLY A 151 27.05 46.75 30.11
C GLY A 151 27.75 47.09 28.80
N SER A 152 27.20 46.61 27.68
CA SER A 152 27.55 47.07 26.33
C SER A 152 26.32 47.18 25.44
#